data_AF-A0A183CPL0-F1
#
_entry.id   AF-A0A183CPL0-F1
#
_cell.length_a   1.000
_cell.length_b   1.000
_cell.length_c   1.000
_cell.angle_alpha   90.00
_cell.angle_beta   90.00
_cell.angle_gamma   90.00
#
_symmetry.space_group_name_H-M   'P 1'
#
loop_
_entity.id
_entity.type
_entity.pdbx_description
1 polymer ?
#
loop_
_entity_poly.entity_id
_entity_poly.type
_entity_poly.pdbx_seq_one_letter_code
_entity_poly.pdbx_strand_id
1 'polypeptide(L)'
;MKTTLDCEAEACYALAITPDCRLCFSCCSNGSIGIWDLQNELKIGQLDGHTDGASCMDLSADGVRLWTGGLDNSVRCWDIGERAELNKYNLESQVLHMNNRQQQRQKYVLYDHQNCVVSLKVAHSGKWFVSTGNDSVVNCWRLPYGHRLLKSKESGSVLSCDISSDDRFLLTGSGDKKASLYELSF
;
A
#
# COMPACT_ATOMS: atom_id res chain seq x y z
N MET A 1 -1.91 5.21 -29.28
CA MET A 1 -0.71 4.57 -29.87
C MET A 1 -0.60 3.20 -29.20
N LYS A 2 -0.47 2.12 -29.98
CA LYS A 2 -0.37 0.74 -29.44
C LYS A 2 1.06 0.27 -29.73
N THR A 3 1.80 -0.05 -28.68
CA THR A 3 3.13 -0.66 -28.77
C THR A 3 3.00 -2.14 -28.39
N THR A 4 3.63 -3.02 -29.16
CA THR A 4 3.63 -4.48 -28.92
C THR A 4 5.01 -4.87 -28.38
N LEU A 5 5.05 -5.63 -27.28
CA LEU A 5 6.27 -6.16 -26.69
C LEU A 5 6.31 -7.67 -26.97
N ASP A 6 7.22 -8.12 -27.82
CA ASP A 6 7.26 -9.52 -28.27
C ASP A 6 8.03 -10.42 -27.28
N CYS A 7 7.36 -11.38 -26.63
CA CYS A 7 8.02 -12.48 -25.91
C CYS A 7 8.23 -13.66 -26.88
N GLU A 8 9.35 -14.36 -26.75
CA GLU A 8 9.66 -15.57 -27.55
C GLU A 8 8.83 -16.80 -27.14
N ALA A 9 8.03 -16.70 -26.08
CA ALA A 9 7.21 -17.80 -25.58
C ALA A 9 5.81 -17.82 -26.18
N GLU A 10 5.21 -19.01 -26.28
CA GLU A 10 3.87 -19.21 -26.86
C GLU A 10 2.75 -18.47 -26.11
N ALA A 11 2.94 -18.28 -24.80
CA ALA A 11 2.00 -17.57 -23.94
C ALA A 11 2.69 -16.76 -22.84
N CYS A 12 2.05 -15.67 -22.44
CA CYS A 12 2.37 -14.86 -21.27
C CYS A 12 1.20 -14.98 -20.27
N TYR A 13 1.50 -15.38 -19.03
CA TYR A 13 0.48 -15.67 -18.02
C TYR A 13 0.20 -14.50 -17.08
N ALA A 14 1.20 -13.67 -16.79
CA ALA A 14 1.07 -12.53 -15.89
C ALA A 14 1.99 -11.37 -16.29
N LEU A 15 1.57 -10.15 -15.94
CA LEU A 15 2.32 -8.92 -16.17
C LEU A 15 2.35 -8.09 -14.88
N ALA A 16 3.44 -7.34 -14.66
CA ALA A 16 3.52 -6.35 -13.59
C ALA A 16 4.31 -5.13 -14.06
N ILE A 17 3.94 -3.95 -13.57
CA ILE A 17 4.60 -2.68 -13.86
C ILE A 17 5.14 -2.10 -12.56
N THR A 18 6.36 -1.58 -12.57
CA THR A 18 6.94 -0.93 -11.39
C THR A 18 6.18 0.32 -10.98
N PRO A 19 6.15 0.67 -9.68
CA PRO A 19 5.43 1.86 -9.20
C PRO A 19 5.87 3.18 -9.85
N ASP A 20 7.10 3.26 -10.33
CA ASP A 20 7.65 4.42 -11.05
C ASP A 20 7.33 4.41 -12.57
N CYS A 21 6.56 3.43 -13.04
CA CYS A 21 6.16 3.22 -14.43
C CYS A 21 7.34 3.09 -15.42
N ARG A 22 8.53 2.71 -14.96
CA ARG A 22 9.71 2.55 -15.83
C ARG A 22 9.86 1.16 -16.40
N LEU A 23 9.58 0.13 -15.60
CA LEU A 23 9.80 -1.26 -15.98
C LEU A 23 8.49 -2.03 -16.04
N CYS A 24 8.43 -2.96 -16.99
CA CYS A 24 7.38 -3.97 -17.09
C CYS A 24 7.99 -5.36 -17.08
N PHE A 25 7.36 -6.27 -16.34
CA PHE A 25 7.71 -7.67 -16.22
C PHE A 25 6.67 -8.54 -16.88
N SER A 26 7.11 -9.62 -17.52
CA SER A 26 6.25 -10.59 -18.19
C SER A 26 6.60 -12.01 -17.80
N CYS A 27 5.65 -12.75 -17.25
CA CYS A 27 5.78 -14.16 -16.92
C CYS A 27 5.45 -14.98 -18.15
N CYS A 28 6.45 -15.59 -18.76
CA CYS A 28 6.28 -16.40 -19.97
C CYS A 28 6.10 -17.90 -19.63
N SER A 29 5.42 -18.62 -20.53
CA SER A 29 5.08 -20.05 -20.39
C SER A 29 6.28 -20.99 -20.39
N ASN A 30 7.43 -20.54 -20.87
CA ASN A 30 8.70 -21.25 -20.79
C ASN A 30 9.46 -21.03 -19.46
N GLY A 31 8.87 -20.29 -18.51
CA GLY A 31 9.47 -19.99 -17.20
C GLY A 31 10.33 -18.72 -17.17
N SER A 32 10.66 -18.14 -18.33
CA SER A 32 11.41 -16.89 -18.39
C SER A 32 10.56 -15.69 -17.99
N ILE A 33 11.16 -14.77 -17.23
CA ILE A 33 10.52 -13.51 -16.85
C ILE A 33 11.14 -12.39 -17.67
N GLY A 34 10.45 -11.90 -18.70
CA GLY A 34 10.95 -10.80 -19.53
C GLY A 34 10.94 -9.47 -18.79
N ILE A 35 11.98 -8.66 -18.95
CA ILE A 35 12.10 -7.30 -18.41
C ILE A 35 12.10 -6.28 -19.55
N TRP A 36 11.21 -5.31 -19.47
CA TRP A 36 10.97 -4.30 -20.48
C TRP A 36 11.13 -2.90 -19.90
N ASP A 37 11.85 -2.04 -20.60
CA ASP A 37 11.88 -0.60 -20.33
C ASP A 37 10.72 0.05 -21.09
N LEU A 38 9.76 0.61 -20.35
CA LEU A 38 8.57 1.25 -20.91
C LEU A 38 8.87 2.64 -21.50
N GLN A 39 9.95 3.28 -21.07
CA GLN A 39 10.33 4.61 -21.55
C GLN A 39 11.00 4.53 -22.92
N ASN A 40 11.82 3.50 -23.11
CA ASN A 40 12.53 3.23 -24.36
C ASN A 40 11.83 2.20 -25.25
N GLU A 41 10.76 1.55 -24.76
CA GLU A 41 10.00 0.50 -25.44
C GLU A 41 10.86 -0.71 -25.88
N LEU A 42 11.84 -1.10 -25.05
CA LEU A 42 12.81 -2.14 -25.39
C LEU A 42 12.89 -3.24 -24.32
N LYS A 43 13.14 -4.48 -24.77
CA LYS A 43 13.51 -5.58 -23.86
C LYS A 43 14.93 -5.33 -23.36
N ILE A 44 15.07 -5.16 -22.05
CA ILE A 44 16.38 -4.86 -21.42
C ILE A 44 16.99 -6.08 -20.74
N GLY A 45 16.25 -7.18 -20.63
CA GLY A 45 16.75 -8.42 -20.06
C GLY A 45 15.65 -9.45 -19.82
N GLN A 46 16.02 -10.53 -19.15
CA GLN A 46 15.10 -11.52 -18.63
C GLN A 46 15.68 -12.16 -17.36
N LEU A 47 14.81 -12.70 -16.52
CA LEU A 47 15.18 -13.48 -15.35
C LEU A 47 14.89 -14.94 -15.68
N ASP A 48 15.96 -15.72 -15.81
CA ASP A 48 15.88 -17.14 -16.09
C ASP A 48 16.10 -17.92 -14.80
N GLY A 49 15.24 -18.90 -14.55
CA GLY A 49 15.37 -19.70 -13.35
C GLY A 49 14.28 -20.75 -13.21
N HIS A 50 13.01 -20.37 -13.39
CA HIS A 50 11.91 -21.34 -13.32
C HIS A 50 12.11 -22.44 -14.36
N THR A 51 11.91 -23.70 -13.95
CA THR A 51 12.11 -24.87 -14.82
C THR A 51 10.83 -25.28 -15.55
N ASP A 52 9.74 -24.56 -15.29
CA ASP A 52 8.43 -24.70 -15.92
C ASP A 52 7.77 -23.30 -15.96
N GLY A 53 6.60 -23.17 -16.59
CA GLY A 53 5.93 -21.88 -16.82
C GLY A 53 5.78 -21.02 -15.56
N ALA A 54 6.08 -19.73 -15.69
CA ALA A 54 5.84 -18.77 -14.61
C ALA A 54 4.37 -18.35 -14.63
N SER A 55 3.60 -18.71 -13.61
CA SER A 55 2.14 -18.56 -13.62
C SER A 55 1.66 -17.22 -13.09
N CYS A 56 2.41 -16.63 -12.15
CA CYS A 56 2.01 -15.42 -11.44
C CYS A 56 3.22 -14.63 -10.94
N MET A 57 3.03 -13.33 -10.73
CA MET A 57 4.07 -12.46 -10.19
C MET A 57 3.47 -11.37 -9.30
N ASP A 58 4.30 -10.79 -8.43
CA ASP A 58 3.94 -9.61 -7.66
C ASP A 58 5.16 -8.74 -7.33
N LEU A 59 4.97 -7.43 -7.27
CA LEU A 59 6.03 -6.45 -7.01
C LEU A 59 5.97 -5.95 -5.57
N SER A 60 7.13 -5.62 -5.01
CA SER A 60 7.20 -4.86 -3.77
C SER A 60 6.81 -3.40 -3.99
N ALA A 61 6.23 -2.76 -2.96
CA ALA A 61 5.77 -1.39 -3.04
C ALA A 61 6.90 -0.37 -3.25
N ASP A 62 8.12 -0.70 -2.83
CA ASP A 62 9.33 0.09 -3.08
C ASP A 62 9.91 -0.13 -4.50
N GLY A 63 9.36 -1.08 -5.28
CA GLY A 63 9.84 -1.41 -6.62
C GLY A 63 11.21 -2.09 -6.65
N VAL A 64 11.73 -2.58 -5.52
CA VAL A 64 13.07 -3.19 -5.43
C VAL A 64 13.03 -4.70 -5.67
N ARG A 65 11.93 -5.36 -5.31
CA ARG A 65 11.80 -6.82 -5.36
C ARG A 65 10.63 -7.26 -6.22
N LEU A 66 10.87 -8.31 -6.99
CA LEU A 66 9.84 -9.03 -7.73
C LEU A 66 9.73 -10.44 -7.16
N TRP A 67 8.50 -10.90 -6.95
CA TRP A 67 8.21 -12.28 -6.60
C TRP A 67 7.57 -12.95 -7.80
N THR A 68 8.02 -14.15 -8.16
CA THR A 68 7.40 -14.98 -9.21
C THR A 68 7.07 -16.38 -8.71
N GLY A 69 5.89 -16.88 -9.09
CA GLY A 69 5.43 -18.23 -8.80
C GLY A 69 5.47 -19.05 -10.09
N GLY A 70 6.05 -20.25 -10.00
CA GLY A 70 6.17 -21.17 -11.12
C GLY A 70 5.24 -22.38 -10.99
N LEU A 71 4.93 -22.96 -12.14
CA LEU A 71 4.36 -24.31 -12.26
C LEU A 71 5.39 -25.39 -11.87
N ASP A 72 6.66 -25.01 -11.70
CA ASP A 72 7.74 -25.84 -11.14
C ASP A 72 7.65 -26.02 -9.62
N ASN A 73 6.50 -25.69 -9.04
CA ASN A 73 6.24 -25.66 -7.60
C ASN A 73 7.24 -24.78 -6.82
N SER A 74 7.82 -23.76 -7.45
CA SER A 74 8.73 -22.83 -6.75
C SER A 74 8.21 -21.40 -6.73
N VAL A 75 8.53 -20.70 -5.65
CA VAL A 75 8.43 -19.24 -5.55
C VAL A 75 9.84 -18.68 -5.54
N ARG A 76 10.10 -17.70 -6.40
CA ARG A 76 11.38 -17.02 -6.48
C ARG A 76 11.21 -15.55 -6.13
N CYS A 77 12.19 -15.01 -5.42
CA CYS A 77 12.32 -13.60 -5.14
C CYS A 77 13.53 -13.08 -5.92
N TRP A 78 13.33 -12.00 -6.64
CA TRP A 78 14.33 -11.36 -7.49
C TRP A 78 14.60 -9.95 -7.00
N ASP A 79 15.87 -9.57 -7.02
CA ASP A 79 16.25 -8.17 -6.92
C ASP A 79 16.14 -7.53 -8.30
N ILE A 80 15.39 -6.43 -8.42
CA ILE A 80 15.17 -5.76 -9.70
C ILE A 80 16.41 -4.96 -10.13
N GLY A 81 17.16 -4.41 -9.18
CA GLY A 81 18.35 -3.60 -9.45
C GLY A 81 19.52 -4.47 -9.92
N GLU A 82 19.76 -5.58 -9.22
CA GLU A 82 20.81 -6.54 -9.58
C GLU A 82 20.35 -7.55 -10.64
N ARG A 83 19.04 -7.65 -10.90
CA ARG A 83 18.42 -8.62 -11.82
C ARG A 83 18.84 -10.05 -11.52
N ALA A 84 18.93 -10.36 -10.23
CA ALA A 84 19.44 -11.63 -9.72
C ALA A 84 18.42 -12.27 -8.80
N GLU A 85 18.47 -13.61 -8.72
CA GLU A 85 17.68 -14.36 -7.75
C GLU A 85 18.23 -14.11 -6.34
N LEU A 86 17.37 -13.66 -5.44
CA LEU A 86 17.69 -13.52 -4.02
C LEU A 86 17.40 -14.80 -3.25
N ASN A 87 16.21 -15.38 -3.47
CA ASN A 87 15.74 -16.55 -2.74
C ASN A 87 14.85 -17.43 -3.62
N LYS A 88 14.90 -18.74 -3.36
CA LYS A 88 14.00 -19.74 -3.92
C LYS A 88 13.36 -20.56 -2.81
N TYR A 89 12.06 -20.74 -2.92
CA TYR A 89 11.24 -21.54 -2.02
C TYR A 89 10.56 -22.64 -2.83
N ASN A 90 10.84 -23.90 -2.52
CA ASN A 90 10.14 -25.04 -3.11
C ASN A 90 8.89 -25.35 -2.29
N LEU A 91 7.78 -25.60 -2.96
CA LEU A 91 6.49 -25.94 -2.40
C LEU A 91 6.08 -27.35 -2.86
N GLU A 92 5.11 -27.94 -2.17
CA GLU A 92 4.57 -29.26 -2.52
C GLU A 92 3.59 -29.20 -3.70
N SER A 93 3.22 -28.01 -4.18
CA SER A 93 2.21 -27.80 -5.20
C SER A 93 2.43 -26.51 -5.98
N GLN A 94 1.78 -26.42 -7.14
CA GLN A 94 1.91 -25.29 -8.07
C GLN A 94 1.37 -24.01 -7.45
N VAL A 95 2.05 -22.90 -7.75
CA VAL A 95 1.60 -21.57 -7.36
C VAL A 95 0.76 -21.03 -8.50
N LEU A 96 -0.48 -20.64 -8.25
CA LEU A 96 -1.36 -20.06 -9.28
C LEU A 96 -1.60 -18.57 -9.07
N HIS A 97 -1.39 -18.08 -7.84
CA HIS A 97 -1.57 -16.69 -7.48
C HIS A 97 -0.53 -16.28 -6.45
N MET A 98 0.02 -15.08 -6.63
CA MET A 98 0.86 -14.42 -5.65
C MET A 98 0.18 -13.12 -5.21
N ASN A 99 0.19 -12.88 -3.90
CA ASN A 99 -0.31 -11.65 -3.31
C ASN A 99 0.67 -11.24 -2.22
N ASN A 100 1.62 -10.41 -2.61
CA ASN A 100 2.47 -9.63 -1.75
C ASN A 100 1.58 -8.62 -1.03
N ARG A 101 1.09 -9.04 0.15
CA ARG A 101 0.12 -8.34 1.02
C ARG A 101 0.55 -6.96 1.55
N GLN A 102 1.46 -6.26 0.88
CA GLN A 102 1.69 -4.83 1.10
C GLN A 102 0.55 -3.97 0.51
N GLN A 103 -0.25 -4.51 -0.43
CA GLN A 103 -1.45 -3.84 -0.97
C GLN A 103 -2.75 -4.08 -0.17
N GLN A 104 -2.73 -4.81 0.94
CA GLN A 104 -3.83 -4.66 1.89
C GLN A 104 -3.68 -3.28 2.51
N ARG A 105 -4.51 -2.32 2.10
CA ARG A 105 -4.94 -1.20 2.94
C ARG A 105 -5.24 -1.78 4.31
N GLN A 106 -4.27 -1.72 5.21
CA GLN A 106 -4.42 -2.23 6.57
C GLN A 106 -5.53 -1.39 7.19
N LYS A 107 -6.70 -2.01 7.40
CA LYS A 107 -7.78 -1.37 8.14
C LYS A 107 -7.33 -1.34 9.59
N TYR A 108 -6.82 -0.20 10.02
CA TYR A 108 -6.54 0.03 11.44
C TYR A 108 -7.85 0.41 12.13
N VAL A 109 -8.17 -0.28 13.23
CA VAL A 109 -9.31 0.03 14.09
C VAL A 109 -8.78 0.56 15.42
N LEU A 110 -9.24 1.75 15.81
CA LEU A 110 -8.82 2.43 17.04
C LEU A 110 -9.97 2.40 18.04
N TYR A 111 -9.71 1.89 19.24
CA TYR A 111 -10.74 1.55 20.24
C TYR A 111 -10.79 2.50 21.45
N ASP A 112 -10.48 3.78 21.26
CA ASP A 112 -10.34 4.71 22.39
C ASP A 112 -11.60 5.56 22.69
N HIS A 113 -12.63 5.45 21.85
CA HIS A 113 -13.94 6.01 22.16
C HIS A 113 -14.81 4.98 22.88
N GLN A 114 -15.44 5.40 23.97
CA GLN A 114 -16.35 4.57 24.77
C GLN A 114 -17.79 4.61 24.26
N ASN A 115 -18.08 5.51 23.30
CA ASN A 115 -19.38 5.68 22.69
C ASN A 115 -19.22 5.97 21.19
N CYS A 116 -20.31 6.27 20.48
CA CYS A 116 -20.31 6.57 19.05
C CYS A 116 -19.30 7.67 18.69
N VAL A 117 -18.49 7.40 17.67
CA VAL A 117 -17.70 8.41 16.97
C VAL A 117 -18.65 9.23 16.11
N VAL A 118 -18.64 10.55 16.29
CA VAL A 118 -19.61 11.46 15.67
C VAL A 118 -19.02 12.18 14.46
N SER A 119 -17.75 12.59 14.54
CA SER A 119 -17.07 13.32 13.46
C SER A 119 -15.63 12.84 13.29
N LEU A 120 -15.17 12.85 12.04
CA LEU A 120 -13.81 12.49 11.65
C LEU A 120 -13.32 13.52 10.63
N LYS A 121 -12.10 14.03 10.82
CA LYS A 121 -11.44 14.89 9.83
C LYS A 121 -9.96 14.59 9.72
N VAL A 122 -9.47 14.46 8.50
CA VAL A 122 -8.04 14.27 8.20
C VAL A 122 -7.37 15.62 8.03
N ALA A 123 -6.17 15.77 8.59
CA ALA A 123 -5.35 16.96 8.44
C ALA A 123 -4.91 17.15 6.99
N HIS A 124 -4.72 18.39 6.54
CA HIS A 124 -4.36 18.70 5.15
C HIS A 124 -2.98 18.17 4.77
N SER A 125 -2.05 18.08 5.74
CA SER A 125 -0.75 17.43 5.56
C SER A 125 -0.82 15.91 5.38
N GLY A 126 -1.97 15.29 5.69
CA GLY A 126 -2.16 13.84 5.67
C GLY A 126 -1.39 13.08 6.77
N LYS A 127 -0.73 13.77 7.69
CA LYS A 127 0.11 13.17 8.75
C LYS A 127 -0.68 12.72 9.97
N TRP A 128 -1.89 13.21 10.16
CA TRP A 128 -2.74 12.89 11.30
C TRP A 128 -4.22 13.13 10.98
N PHE A 129 -5.11 12.66 11.86
CA PHE A 129 -6.54 12.91 11.78
C PHE A 129 -7.15 13.02 13.17
N VAL A 130 -8.34 13.61 13.26
CA VAL A 130 -9.13 13.74 14.49
C VAL A 130 -10.35 12.85 14.44
N SER A 131 -10.68 12.27 15.59
CA SER A 131 -11.99 11.68 15.88
C SER A 131 -12.62 12.35 17.10
N THR A 132 -13.90 12.65 17.00
CA THR A 132 -14.71 13.17 18.12
C THR A 132 -15.84 12.20 18.46
N GLY A 133 -16.24 12.15 19.72
CA GLY A 133 -17.24 11.19 20.19
C GLY A 133 -18.26 11.77 21.17
N ASN A 134 -19.37 11.03 21.31
CA ASN A 134 -20.42 11.31 22.30
C ASN A 134 -19.98 11.00 23.74
N ASP A 135 -18.79 10.44 23.93
CA ASP A 135 -18.10 10.28 25.21
C ASP A 135 -17.38 11.55 25.68
N SER A 136 -17.62 12.67 25.00
CA SER A 136 -16.98 13.96 25.23
C SER A 136 -15.46 13.94 25.01
N VAL A 137 -14.96 13.00 24.21
CA VAL A 137 -13.53 12.86 23.92
C VAL A 137 -13.22 13.37 22.52
N VAL A 138 -12.08 14.05 22.41
CA VAL A 138 -11.43 14.42 21.15
C VAL A 138 -10.07 13.72 21.11
N ASN A 139 -9.85 12.91 20.09
CA ASN A 139 -8.57 12.23 19.88
C ASN A 139 -7.93 12.69 18.57
N CYS A 140 -6.64 13.01 18.61
CA CYS A 140 -5.80 13.19 17.43
C CYS A 140 -4.92 11.95 17.25
N TRP A 141 -4.81 11.46 16.03
CA TRP A 141 -4.14 10.21 15.69
C TRP A 141 -3.12 10.44 14.58
N ARG A 142 -1.89 9.96 14.75
CA ARG A 142 -0.84 10.00 13.74
C ARG A 142 -1.08 8.95 12.66
N LEU A 143 -0.80 9.31 11.42
CA LEU A 143 -0.76 8.42 10.27
C LEU A 143 0.70 8.17 9.84
N PRO A 144 1.01 6.95 9.35
CA PRO A 144 0.22 5.72 9.48
C PRO A 144 0.27 5.15 10.93
N TYR A 145 -0.57 4.15 11.22
CA TYR A 145 -0.63 3.34 12.48
C TYR A 145 -1.43 3.87 13.67
N GLY A 146 -1.95 5.10 13.64
CA GLY A 146 -2.92 5.57 14.65
C GLY A 146 -2.32 5.78 16.05
N HIS A 147 -1.05 6.20 16.15
CA HIS A 147 -0.50 6.62 17.43
C HIS A 147 -1.23 7.87 17.93
N ARG A 148 -1.78 7.84 19.15
CA ARG A 148 -2.54 8.96 19.71
C ARG A 148 -1.60 10.13 20.05
N LEU A 149 -1.79 11.26 19.36
CA LEU A 149 -1.03 12.50 19.55
C LEU A 149 -1.63 13.36 20.67
N LEU A 150 -2.96 13.41 20.73
CA LEU A 150 -3.69 14.20 21.70
C LEU A 150 -4.97 13.47 22.11
N LYS A 151 -5.31 13.62 23.40
CA LYS A 151 -6.60 13.23 23.96
C LYS A 151 -7.07 14.39 24.83
N SER A 152 -8.16 15.02 24.42
CA SER A 152 -8.84 16.04 25.21
C SER A 152 -10.21 15.51 25.65
N LYS A 153 -10.63 15.88 26.86
CA LYS A 153 -11.96 15.57 27.37
C LYS A 153 -12.71 16.88 27.59
N GLU A 154 -13.82 17.02 26.89
CA GLU A 154 -14.71 18.17 27.01
C GLU A 154 -15.84 17.90 28.01
N SER A 155 -16.57 18.96 28.38
CA SER A 155 -17.73 18.84 29.29
C SER A 155 -18.95 18.20 28.63
N GLY A 156 -19.04 18.23 27.30
CA GLY A 156 -20.18 17.71 26.54
C GLY A 156 -19.77 16.90 25.32
N SER A 157 -20.75 16.25 24.69
CA SER A 157 -20.57 15.48 23.47
C SER A 157 -20.02 16.37 22.35
N VAL A 158 -18.92 15.95 21.72
CA VAL A 158 -18.27 16.71 20.65
C VAL A 158 -18.84 16.27 19.31
N LEU A 159 -19.66 17.13 18.72
CA LEU A 159 -20.53 16.81 17.59
C LEU A 159 -19.89 17.10 16.23
N SER A 160 -18.96 18.06 16.17
CA SER A 160 -18.29 18.45 14.94
C SER A 160 -16.85 18.86 15.18
N CYS A 161 -16.02 18.70 14.16
CA CYS A 161 -14.65 19.18 14.16
C CYS A 161 -14.25 19.76 12.80
N ASP A 162 -13.33 20.71 12.82
CA ASP A 162 -12.71 21.29 11.65
C ASP A 162 -11.20 21.53 11.90
N ILE A 163 -10.37 21.44 10.86
CA ILE A 163 -8.92 21.60 10.92
C ILE A 163 -8.55 22.74 9.97
N SER A 164 -7.70 23.66 10.42
CA SER A 164 -7.19 24.74 9.58
C SER A 164 -6.37 24.20 8.40
N SER A 165 -6.25 24.99 7.34
CA SER A 165 -5.52 24.60 6.12
C SER A 165 -4.02 24.37 6.35
N ASP A 166 -3.47 24.94 7.41
CA ASP A 166 -2.07 24.80 7.84
C ASP A 166 -1.87 23.77 8.96
N ASP A 167 -2.91 23.04 9.34
CA ASP A 167 -2.93 22.02 10.40
C ASP A 167 -2.55 22.52 11.81
N ARG A 168 -2.44 23.83 12.03
CA ARG A 168 -2.07 24.41 13.34
C ARG A 168 -3.25 24.51 14.30
N PHE A 169 -4.48 24.58 13.79
CA PHE A 169 -5.65 24.77 14.61
C PHE A 169 -6.68 23.66 14.39
N LEU A 170 -7.23 23.19 15.50
CA LEU A 170 -8.38 22.30 15.53
C LEU A 170 -9.53 23.03 16.21
N LEU A 171 -10.65 23.16 15.50
CA LEU A 171 -11.89 23.67 16.04
C LEU A 171 -12.84 22.50 16.31
N THR A 172 -13.53 22.55 17.44
CA THR A 172 -14.53 21.54 17.80
C THR A 172 -15.80 22.22 18.31
N GLY A 173 -16.95 21.63 18.01
CA GLY A 173 -18.25 22.07 18.49
C GLY A 173 -18.86 21.01 19.41
N SER A 174 -19.24 21.43 20.61
CA SER A 174 -19.86 20.55 21.62
C SER A 174 -21.34 20.87 21.82
N GLY A 175 -22.13 19.84 22.14
CA GLY A 175 -23.56 19.93 22.43
C GLY A 175 -23.90 20.75 23.69
N ASP A 176 -22.91 21.08 24.51
CA ASP A 176 -23.05 21.96 25.68
C ASP A 176 -23.00 23.46 25.34
N LYS A 177 -23.21 23.80 24.06
CA LYS A 177 -23.20 25.17 23.52
C LYS A 177 -21.82 25.84 23.57
N LYS A 178 -20.74 25.06 23.59
CA LYS A 178 -19.36 25.56 23.53
C LYS A 178 -18.69 25.17 22.22
N ALA A 179 -17.79 26.03 21.78
CA ALA A 179 -16.80 25.72 20.76
C ALA A 179 -15.40 25.85 21.38
N SER A 180 -14.56 24.86 21.13
CA SER A 180 -13.20 24.80 21.66
C SER A 180 -12.21 24.92 20.50
N LEU A 181 -11.24 25.81 20.65
CA LEU A 181 -10.12 25.99 19.72
C LEU A 181 -8.86 25.42 20.36
N TYR A 182 -8.19 24.53 19.65
CA TYR A 182 -6.93 23.91 20.05
C TYR A 182 -5.83 24.40 19.12
N GLU A 183 -4.74 24.91 19.69
CA GLU A 183 -3.49 25.16 18.98
C GLU A 183 -2.63 23.89 19.07
N LEU A 184 -2.26 23.34 17.91
CA LEU A 184 -1.55 22.07 17.79
C LEU A 184 -0.10 22.34 17.33
N SER A 185 0.85 21.77 18.06
CA SER A 185 2.29 21.93 17.81
C SER A 185 2.99 20.58 17.69
N PHE A 186 2.53 19.75 16.76
CA PHE A 186 3.10 18.41 16.50
C PHE A 186 4.02 18.39 15.27
#